data_AF-A0A417ISG1-F1
#
_entry.id   AF-A0A417ISG1-F1
#
_cell.length_a   1.000
_cell.length_b   1.000
_cell.length_c   1.000
_cell.angle_alpha   90.00
_cell.angle_beta   90.00
_cell.angle_gamma   90.00
#
_symmetry.space_group_name_H-M   'P 1'
#
loop_
_entity.id
_entity.type
_entity.pdbx_description
1 polymer ?
#
loop_
_entity_poly.entity_id
_entity_poly.type
_entity_poly.pdbx_seq_one_letter_code
_entity_poly.pdbx_strand_id
1 'polypeptide(L)'
;MSVFLQSVLAVFAAVGFYTVLHTVYEIVSARLLRLHGSAELTLYGDGCDAVSEHLIRAALRVRRQYFSGLLITFVEIGSGQGQNIAKYMAARQDITYLE
;
A
#
# COMPACT_ATOMS: atom_id res chain seq x y z
N MET A 1 -50.45 -6.12 -17.94
CA MET A 1 -49.29 -7.05 -17.90
C MET A 1 -49.56 -8.09 -16.83
N SER A 2 -49.24 -9.37 -17.04
CA SER A 2 -49.54 -10.41 -16.03
C SER A 2 -48.66 -10.22 -14.78
N VAL A 3 -49.24 -10.41 -13.61
CA VAL A 3 -48.54 -10.26 -12.31
C VAL A 3 -47.30 -11.15 -12.25
N PHE A 4 -47.34 -12.33 -12.88
CA PHE A 4 -46.20 -13.22 -13.01
C PHE A 4 -45.00 -12.59 -13.72
N LEU A 5 -45.23 -11.90 -14.84
CA LEU A 5 -44.15 -11.24 -15.59
C LEU A 5 -43.55 -10.06 -14.81
N GLN A 6 -44.38 -9.34 -14.04
CA GLN A 6 -43.91 -8.28 -13.15
C GLN A 6 -43.04 -8.83 -12.02
N SER A 7 -43.44 -9.96 -11.41
CA SER A 7 -42.65 -10.62 -10.37
C SER A 7 -41.30 -11.11 -10.89
N VAL A 8 -41.27 -11.73 -12.08
CA VAL A 8 -40.03 -12.21 -12.70
C VAL A 8 -39.10 -11.03 -13.00
N LEU A 9 -39.61 -9.95 -13.60
CA LEU A 9 -38.82 -8.74 -13.86
C LEU A 9 -38.31 -8.09 -12.57
N ALA A 10 -39.11 -8.06 -11.51
CA ALA A 10 -38.71 -7.51 -10.21
C ALA A 10 -37.57 -8.32 -9.57
N VAL A 11 -37.60 -9.65 -9.65
CA VAL A 11 -36.51 -10.51 -9.15
C VAL A 11 -35.22 -10.25 -9.93
N PHE A 12 -35.27 -10.18 -11.26
CA PHE A 12 -34.10 -9.85 -12.07
C PHE A 12 -33.54 -8.46 -11.75
N ALA A 13 -34.41 -7.46 -11.56
CA ALA A 13 -33.99 -6.13 -11.15
C ALA A 13 -33.33 -6.13 -9.76
N ALA A 14 -33.88 -6.88 -8.79
CA ALA A 14 -33.32 -6.99 -7.46
C ALA A 14 -31.94 -7.68 -7.45
N VAL A 15 -31.78 -8.76 -8.23
CA VAL A 15 -30.49 -9.46 -8.37
C VAL A 15 -29.47 -8.54 -9.05
N GLY A 16 -29.85 -7.86 -10.13
CA GLY A 16 -28.97 -6.90 -10.81
C GLY A 16 -28.57 -5.73 -9.92
N PHE A 17 -29.50 -5.22 -9.10
CA PHE A 17 -29.18 -4.17 -8.14
C PHE A 17 -28.23 -4.66 -7.05
N TYR A 18 -28.44 -5.87 -6.55
CA TYR A 18 -27.55 -6.48 -5.56
C TYR A 18 -26.13 -6.68 -6.10
N THR A 19 -25.98 -7.18 -7.32
CA THR A 19 -24.65 -7.38 -7.91
C THR A 19 -23.92 -6.06 -8.11
N VAL A 20 -24.60 -5.02 -8.58
CA VAL A 20 -24.01 -3.67 -8.69
C VAL A 20 -23.58 -3.13 -7.33
N LEU A 21 -24.45 -3.23 -6.32
CA LEU A 21 -24.15 -2.78 -4.97
C LEU A 21 -22.95 -3.54 -4.38
N HIS A 22 -22.89 -4.86 -4.60
CA HIS A 22 -21.78 -5.71 -4.17
C HIS A 22 -20.46 -5.31 -4.85
N THR A 23 -20.47 -5.08 -6.17
CA THR A 23 -19.27 -4.64 -6.89
C THR A 23 -18.78 -3.29 -6.38
N VAL A 24 -19.69 -2.33 -6.15
CA VAL A 24 -19.32 -1.04 -5.58
C VAL A 24 -18.74 -1.20 -4.17
N TYR A 25 -19.35 -2.03 -3.33
CA TYR A 25 -18.86 -2.32 -1.99
C TYR A 25 -17.45 -2.94 -2.02
N GLU A 26 -17.18 -3.91 -2.89
CA GLU A 26 -15.85 -4.49 -3.05
C GLU A 26 -14.82 -3.46 -3.49
N ILE A 27 -15.15 -2.59 -4.44
CA ILE A 27 -14.22 -1.54 -4.90
C ILE A 27 -13.92 -0.56 -3.76
N VAL A 28 -14.94 -0.14 -3.01
CA VAL A 28 -14.78 0.80 -1.90
C VAL A 28 -14.01 0.16 -0.76
N SER A 29 -14.34 -1.07 -0.37
CA SER A 29 -13.66 -1.79 0.71
C SER A 29 -12.21 -2.11 0.34
N ALA A 30 -11.91 -2.52 -0.89
CA ALA A 30 -10.54 -2.71 -1.36
C ALA A 30 -9.74 -1.40 -1.36
N ARG A 31 -10.35 -0.28 -1.75
CA ARG A 31 -9.71 1.05 -1.64
C ARG A 31 -9.48 1.45 -0.19
N LEU A 32 -10.46 1.24 0.66
CA LEU A 32 -10.39 1.61 2.07
C LEU A 32 -9.36 0.76 2.82
N LEU A 33 -9.28 -0.53 2.52
CA LEU A 33 -8.24 -1.44 3.01
C LEU A 33 -6.84 -1.05 2.50
N ARG A 34 -6.70 -0.56 1.26
CA ARG A 34 -5.41 -0.04 0.77
C ARG A 34 -4.99 1.27 1.44
N LEU A 35 -5.96 2.07 1.89
CA LEU A 35 -5.70 3.32 2.61
C LEU A 35 -5.41 3.11 4.09
N HIS A 36 -6.06 2.12 4.72
CA HIS A 36 -5.93 1.83 6.16
C HIS A 36 -5.03 0.64 6.48
N GLY A 37 -4.66 -0.15 5.47
CA GLY A 37 -3.70 -1.24 5.62
C GLY A 37 -2.33 -0.65 5.89
N SER A 38 -1.87 -0.79 7.13
CA SER A 38 -0.48 -0.50 7.51
C SER A 38 0.42 -1.53 6.84
N ALA A 39 0.81 -1.25 5.60
CA ALA A 39 1.84 -2.02 4.93
C ALA A 39 3.19 -1.57 5.51
N GLU A 40 3.95 -2.51 6.05
CA GLU A 40 5.31 -2.27 6.51
C GLU A 40 6.30 -2.87 5.52
N LEU A 41 7.30 -2.10 5.12
CA LEU A 41 8.38 -2.52 4.24
C LEU A 41 9.71 -2.40 4.98
N THR A 42 10.30 -3.54 5.32
CA THR A 42 11.62 -3.61 5.92
C THR A 42 12.68 -3.78 4.83
N LEU A 43 13.62 -2.84 4.76
CA LEU A 43 14.78 -2.85 3.88
C LEU A 43 16.01 -3.25 4.70
N TYR A 44 16.90 -4.03 4.09
CA TYR A 44 18.12 -4.52 4.70
C TYR A 44 19.30 -4.12 3.81
N GLY A 45 20.34 -3.51 4.39
CA GLY A 45 21.50 -3.09 3.62
C GLY A 45 22.57 -2.40 4.43
N ASP A 46 23.69 -2.10 3.78
CA ASP A 46 24.75 -1.24 4.32
C ASP A 46 24.45 0.22 3.93
N GLY A 47 24.22 1.08 4.92
CA GLY A 47 23.88 2.48 4.74
C GLY A 47 24.99 3.34 4.15
N CYS A 48 26.20 2.80 4.03
CA CYS A 48 27.31 3.42 3.31
C CYS A 48 27.32 3.10 1.81
N ASP A 49 26.54 2.13 1.35
CA ASP A 49 26.52 1.70 -0.06
C ASP A 49 25.50 2.48 -0.91
N ALA A 50 25.86 2.76 -2.16
CA ALA A 50 24.99 3.44 -3.12
C ALA A 50 23.75 2.60 -3.49
N VAL A 51 23.84 1.27 -3.36
CA VAL A 51 22.71 0.35 -3.58
C VAL A 51 21.60 0.62 -2.55
N SER A 52 21.96 0.85 -1.29
CA SER A 52 21.01 1.16 -0.21
C SER A 52 20.28 2.49 -0.45
N GLU A 53 20.99 3.50 -0.97
CA GLU A 53 20.38 4.77 -1.40
C GLU A 53 19.34 4.56 -2.51
N HIS A 54 19.66 3.72 -3.51
CA HIS A 54 18.72 3.39 -4.58
C HIS A 54 17.50 2.62 -4.07
N LEU A 55 17.69 1.68 -3.13
CA LEU A 55 16.61 0.93 -2.49
C LEU A 55 15.66 1.85 -1.72
N ILE A 56 16.19 2.77 -0.92
CA ILE A 56 15.39 3.78 -0.19
C ILE A 56 14.60 4.64 -1.17
N ARG A 57 15.23 5.13 -2.25
CA ARG A 57 14.53 5.91 -3.29
C ARG A 57 13.41 5.12 -3.98
N ALA A 58 13.65 3.85 -4.27
CA ALA A 58 12.65 2.97 -4.87
C ALA A 58 11.46 2.77 -3.92
N ALA A 59 11.73 2.46 -2.65
CA ALA A 59 10.69 2.31 -1.62
C ALA A 59 9.84 3.58 -1.47
N LEU A 60 10.46 4.76 -1.50
CA LEU A 60 9.73 6.04 -1.44
C LEU A 60 8.91 6.34 -2.68
N ARG A 61 9.34 5.83 -3.85
CA ARG A 61 8.54 5.92 -5.07
C ARG A 61 7.31 5.02 -4.96
N VAL A 62 7.46 3.82 -4.42
CA VAL A 62 6.35 2.89 -4.14
C VAL A 62 5.37 3.47 -3.13
N ARG A 63 5.86 4.05 -2.01
CA ARG A 63 5.03 4.76 -1.03
C ARG A 63 4.18 5.86 -1.68
N ARG A 64 4.76 6.64 -2.59
CA ARG A 64 4.04 7.71 -3.29
C ARG A 64 3.05 7.21 -4.34
N GLN A 65 3.35 6.11 -5.03
CA GLN A 65 2.54 5.63 -6.16
C GLN A 65 1.42 4.67 -5.75
N TYR A 66 1.65 3.83 -4.73
CA TYR A 66 0.79 2.69 -4.46
C TYR A 66 0.25 2.66 -3.02
N PHE A 67 1.04 3.09 -2.04
CA PHE A 67 0.69 2.94 -0.62
C PHE A 67 1.15 4.18 0.17
N SER A 68 0.31 5.22 0.22
CA SER A 68 0.64 6.47 0.91
C SER A 68 0.88 6.30 2.41
N GLY A 69 0.31 5.24 3.02
CA GLY A 69 0.52 4.85 4.42
C GLY A 69 1.60 3.79 4.65
N LEU A 70 2.44 3.48 3.64
CA LEU A 70 3.52 2.50 3.78
C LEU A 70 4.54 2.96 4.84
N LEU A 71 4.68 2.20 5.91
CA LEU A 71 5.75 2.38 6.89
C LEU A 71 7.02 1.74 6.33
N ILE A 72 8.10 2.50 6.23
CA ILE A 72 9.38 1.99 5.73
C ILE A 72 10.33 1.90 6.92
N THR A 73 10.91 0.72 7.12
CA THR A 73 11.92 0.46 8.14
C THR A 73 13.20 0.05 7.43
N PHE A 74 14.34 0.68 7.73
CA PHE A 74 15.64 0.33 7.20
C PHE A 74 16.49 -0.26 8.33
N VAL A 75 17.00 -1.47 8.11
CA VAL A 75 17.87 -2.19 9.04
C VAL A 75 19.28 -2.18 8.47
N GLU A 76 20.18 -1.57 9.22
CA GLU A 76 21.60 -1.55 8.92
C GLU A 76 22.23 -2.93 9.17
N ILE A 77 22.94 -3.45 8.17
CA ILE A 77 23.75 -4.68 8.30
C ILE A 77 25.26 -4.34 8.19
N GLY A 78 25.58 -3.10 7.84
CA GLY A 78 26.94 -2.62 7.60
C GLY A 78 27.73 -2.35 8.87
N SER A 79 29.06 -2.22 8.71
CA SER A 79 29.98 -1.93 9.81
C SER A 79 29.99 -0.46 10.28
N GLY A 80 29.15 0.39 9.67
CA GLY A 80 29.03 1.81 10.02
C GLY A 80 30.31 2.64 9.83
N GLN A 81 31.33 2.12 9.15
CA GLN A 81 32.65 2.76 9.03
C GLN A 81 32.74 3.88 7.97
N GLY A 82 31.61 4.35 7.45
CA GLY A 82 31.54 5.41 6.44
C GLY A 82 30.48 6.47 6.72
N GLN A 83 30.39 7.46 5.83
CA GLN A 83 29.31 8.45 5.88
C GLN A 83 27.99 7.74 5.56
N ASN A 84 27.16 7.53 6.58
CA ASN A 84 25.95 6.74 6.46
C ASN A 84 24.82 7.54 5.80
N ILE A 85 24.69 7.37 4.48
CA ILE A 85 23.72 8.07 3.62
C ILE A 85 22.30 7.59 3.95
N ALA A 86 22.13 6.29 4.24
CA ALA A 86 20.82 5.74 4.59
C ALA A 86 20.25 6.36 5.87
N LYS A 87 21.08 6.53 6.92
CA LYS A 87 20.68 7.19 8.18
C LYS A 87 20.26 8.64 7.96
N TYR A 88 21.00 9.38 7.12
CA TYR A 88 20.65 10.76 6.77
C TYR A 88 19.34 10.84 5.98
N MET A 89 19.14 9.94 5.01
CA MET A 89 17.90 9.88 4.23
C MET A 89 16.70 9.49 5.09
N ALA A 90 16.89 8.54 6.01
CA ALA A 90 15.84 8.08 6.89
C ALA A 90 15.30 9.19 7.80
N ALA A 91 16.21 9.98 8.40
CA ALA A 91 15.85 11.13 9.23
C ALA A 91 15.04 12.20 8.48
N ARG A 92 15.22 12.32 7.15
CA ARG A 92 14.56 13.34 6.33
C ARG A 92 13.22 12.89 5.76
N GLN A 93 12.97 11.58 5.69
CA GLN A 93 11.87 11.02 4.90
C GLN A 93 10.90 10.14 5.71
N ASP A 94 10.95 10.25 7.04
CA ASP A 94 10.09 9.54 7.98
C ASP A 94 10.17 8.03 7.74
N ILE A 95 11.40 7.51 7.87
CA ILE A 95 11.75 6.10 7.74
C ILE A 95 12.33 5.69 9.09
N THR A 96 11.87 4.57 9.64
CA THR A 96 12.42 4.01 10.88
C THR A 96 13.78 3.42 10.57
N TYR A 97 14.84 3.84 11.26
CA TYR A 97 16.20 3.34 11.06
C TYR A 97 16.62 2.51 12.27
N LEU A 98 17.04 1.28 12.03
CA LEU A 98 17.54 0.33 13.04
C LEU A 98 19.02 0.07 12.77
N GLU A 99 19.83 0.25 13.82
CA GLU A 99 21.29 0.00 13.85
C GLU A 99 21.64 -1.46 14.16
#